data_AF-A0A9W9L0T3-F1
#
_entry.id   AF-A0A9W9L0T3-F1
#
_cell.length_a   1.000
_cell.length_b   1.000
_cell.length_c   1.000
_cell.angle_alpha   90.00
_cell.angle_beta   90.00
_cell.angle_gamma   90.00
#
_symmetry.space_group_name_H-M   'P 1'
#
loop_
_entity.id
_entity.type
_entity.pdbx_description
1 polymer ?
#
loop_
_entity_poly.entity_id
_entity_poly.type
_entity_poly.pdbx_seq_one_letter_code
_entity_poly.pdbx_strand_id
1 'polypeptide(L)'
;MDIRLLPEAELTNRGGFPIPCGTATAIIEKLRSLCADNNIQGFQKAMYSEILDVADLHDVMMEAIQLDRVEFVSTLLSHGFLIKPSFARKATLCKAKRVLECFLGAGWDINEPVDVLIPPVLCFAVTDAEMTSWFLQHGANPNTRCEVDCTPLSYAVRNAPLSVIELLLDRGGDVGKGQLLQYAVCRDEEVEDVISLLVERGAPLNATMCQDGPTLKIGMN
;
A
#
# COMPACT_ATOMS: atom_id res chain seq x y z
N MET A 1 -17.39 -8.76 -21.77
CA MET A 1 -16.94 -7.37 -22.04
C MET A 1 -15.52 -7.32 -21.52
N ASP A 2 -14.58 -7.59 -22.41
CA ASP A 2 -13.17 -7.83 -22.10
C ASP A 2 -12.50 -6.60 -21.50
N ILE A 3 -12.06 -6.70 -20.25
CA ILE A 3 -11.06 -5.76 -19.69
C ILE A 3 -9.73 -6.51 -19.76
N ARG A 4 -9.12 -6.50 -20.95
CA ARG A 4 -7.71 -6.90 -21.09
C ARG A 4 -6.89 -5.97 -20.21
N LEU A 5 -6.20 -6.54 -19.23
CA LEU A 5 -5.13 -5.89 -18.50
C LEU A 5 -4.16 -5.31 -19.53
N LEU A 6 -4.07 -3.98 -19.60
CA LEU A 6 -3.06 -3.32 -20.41
C LEU A 6 -1.67 -3.71 -19.86
N PRO A 7 -0.72 -4.09 -20.73
CA PRO A 7 0.64 -4.36 -20.30
C PRO A 7 1.23 -3.11 -19.66
N GLU A 8 1.89 -3.26 -18.50
CA GLU A 8 2.50 -2.18 -17.68
C GLU A 8 3.60 -1.36 -18.39
N ALA A 9 3.81 -1.56 -19.70
CA ALA A 9 4.90 -0.99 -20.48
C ALA A 9 4.61 0.38 -21.14
N GLU A 10 3.44 1.00 -20.93
CA GLU A 10 3.10 2.29 -21.56
C GLU A 10 2.81 3.47 -20.60
N LEU A 11 3.06 3.31 -19.29
CA LEU A 11 2.88 4.42 -18.32
C LEU A 11 4.13 5.29 -18.11
N THR A 12 5.24 5.02 -18.80
CA THR A 12 6.49 5.79 -18.68
C THR A 12 6.76 6.69 -19.87
N ASN A 13 5.80 7.48 -20.35
CA ASN A 13 6.11 8.73 -21.07
C ASN A 13 4.86 9.57 -21.35
N ARG A 14 4.40 10.36 -20.39
CA ARG A 14 3.66 11.59 -20.73
C ARG A 14 4.27 12.72 -19.93
N GLY A 15 4.83 13.68 -20.68
CA GLY A 15 5.57 14.82 -20.18
C GLY A 15 4.78 15.62 -19.15
N GLY A 16 4.98 15.28 -17.88
CA GLY A 16 4.71 16.18 -16.79
C GLY A 16 5.60 17.40 -16.97
N PHE A 17 5.01 18.59 -16.94
CA PHE A 17 5.76 19.81 -16.71
C PHE A 17 6.67 19.57 -15.50
N PRO A 18 7.98 19.88 -15.57
CA PRO A 18 8.85 19.73 -14.42
C PRO A 18 8.26 20.58 -13.30
N ILE A 19 7.82 19.92 -12.23
CA ILE A 19 7.48 20.60 -10.98
C ILE A 19 8.73 21.40 -10.62
N PRO A 20 8.65 22.72 -10.39
CA PRO A 20 9.82 23.49 -10.02
C PRO A 20 10.40 22.88 -8.74
N CYS A 21 11.57 22.25 -8.84
CA CYS A 21 12.27 21.73 -7.68
C CYS A 21 12.84 22.94 -6.92
N GLY A 22 12.45 23.11 -5.66
CA GLY A 22 13.04 24.12 -4.78
C GLY A 22 14.49 23.78 -4.42
N THR A 23 14.84 22.49 -4.48
CA THR A 23 16.15 21.93 -4.17
C THR A 23 16.98 21.77 -5.44
N ALA A 24 18.26 22.14 -5.40
CA ALA A 24 19.16 21.94 -6.53
C ALA A 24 19.35 20.43 -6.82
N THR A 25 19.21 20.03 -8.09
CA THR A 25 19.33 18.62 -8.54
C THR A 25 20.62 17.94 -8.09
N ALA A 26 21.74 18.66 -8.07
CA ALA A 26 23.02 18.15 -7.59
C ALA A 26 23.01 17.71 -6.10
N ILE A 27 22.18 18.36 -5.28
CA ILE A 27 22.01 17.99 -3.86
C ILE A 27 21.22 16.67 -3.76
N ILE A 28 20.16 16.54 -4.54
CA ILE A 28 19.34 15.31 -4.58
C ILE A 28 20.20 14.12 -5.04
N GLU A 29 21.00 14.30 -6.09
CA GLU A 29 21.94 13.27 -6.56
C GLU A 29 22.98 12.90 -5.50
N LYS A 30 23.51 13.89 -4.79
CA LYS A 30 24.44 13.66 -3.68
C LYS A 30 23.79 12.89 -2.54
N LEU A 31 22.57 13.26 -2.13
CA LEU A 31 21.82 12.55 -1.09
C LEU A 31 21.51 11.10 -1.49
N ARG A 32 21.14 10.88 -2.75
CA ARG A 32 20.96 9.56 -3.37
C ARG A 32 22.24 8.72 -3.34
N SER A 33 23.37 9.27 -3.80
CA SER A 33 24.68 8.59 -3.72
C SER A 33 25.03 8.22 -2.28
N LEU A 34 24.86 9.14 -1.33
CA LEU A 34 25.15 8.87 0.08
C LEU A 34 24.24 7.78 0.67
N CYS A 35 22.98 7.70 0.23
CA CYS A 35 22.06 6.62 0.59
C CYS A 35 22.50 5.29 0.00
N ALA A 36 22.88 5.26 -1.28
CA ALA A 36 23.39 4.06 -1.95
C ALA A 36 24.68 3.55 -1.29
N ASP A 37 25.58 4.46 -0.92
CA ASP A 37 26.86 4.15 -0.24
C ASP A 37 26.70 3.87 1.25
N ASN A 38 25.48 3.96 1.81
CA ASN A 38 25.18 3.78 3.23
C ASN A 38 25.99 4.73 4.15
N ASN A 39 26.29 5.94 3.69
CA ASN A 39 27.02 6.96 4.44
C ASN A 39 26.08 7.92 5.18
N ILE A 40 25.58 7.47 6.35
CA ILE A 40 24.61 8.24 7.15
C ILE A 40 25.18 9.57 7.67
N GLN A 41 26.46 9.62 8.04
CA GLN A 41 27.07 10.84 8.56
C GLN A 41 27.16 11.93 7.48
N GLY A 42 27.59 11.55 6.27
CA GLY A 42 27.61 12.44 5.12
C GLY A 42 26.20 12.90 4.74
N PHE A 43 25.22 12.00 4.83
CA PHE A 43 23.82 12.30 4.56
C PHE A 43 23.25 13.34 5.53
N GLN A 44 23.38 13.10 6.84
CA GLN A 44 22.92 14.05 7.86
C GLN A 44 23.58 15.42 7.70
N LYS A 45 24.90 15.46 7.48
CA LYS A 45 25.60 16.73 7.23
C LYS A 45 25.03 17.47 6.01
N ALA A 46 24.73 16.76 4.92
CA ALA A 46 24.13 17.33 3.72
C ALA A 46 22.70 17.84 3.95
N MET A 47 21.94 17.18 4.85
CA MET A 47 20.59 17.62 5.25
C MET A 47 20.60 18.95 6.04
N TYR A 48 21.60 19.16 6.91
CA TYR A 48 21.70 20.38 7.73
C TYR A 48 22.35 21.57 7.01
N SER A 49 23.04 21.36 5.89
CA SER A 49 23.81 22.42 5.23
C SER A 49 23.00 23.29 4.27
N GLU A 50 21.81 22.85 3.85
CA GLU A 50 21.12 23.46 2.70
C GLU A 50 19.61 23.62 2.95
N ILE A 51 18.99 24.59 2.26
CA ILE A 51 17.53 24.75 2.24
C ILE A 51 16.95 23.67 1.33
N LEU A 52 16.25 22.70 1.93
CA LEU A 52 15.65 21.57 1.21
C LEU A 52 14.14 21.77 1.09
N ASP A 53 13.61 21.55 -0.11
CA ASP A 53 12.18 21.37 -0.30
C ASP A 53 11.81 19.91 -0.02
N VAL A 54 10.88 19.72 0.90
CA VAL A 54 10.36 18.43 1.31
C VAL A 54 9.75 17.67 0.13
N ALA A 55 9.23 18.37 -0.88
CA ALA A 55 8.67 17.74 -2.08
C ALA A 55 9.73 16.99 -2.90
N ASP A 56 10.98 17.47 -2.91
CA ASP A 56 12.05 16.98 -3.80
C ASP A 56 12.78 15.74 -3.26
N LEU A 57 12.67 15.44 -1.96
CA LEU A 57 13.32 14.26 -1.36
C LEU A 57 12.48 12.98 -1.49
N HIS A 58 11.34 13.03 -2.21
CA HIS A 58 10.51 11.85 -2.47
C HIS A 58 11.34 10.69 -3.04
N ASP A 59 12.20 10.96 -4.01
CA ASP A 59 13.00 9.91 -4.65
C ASP A 59 14.08 9.36 -3.71
N VAL A 60 14.69 10.23 -2.90
CA VAL A 60 15.68 9.83 -1.88
C VAL A 60 15.02 8.92 -0.85
N MET A 61 13.81 9.24 -0.41
CA MET A 61 13.01 8.41 0.48
C MET A 61 12.69 7.05 -0.17
N MET A 62 12.24 7.03 -1.44
CA MET A 62 11.92 5.80 -2.16
C MET A 62 13.13 4.87 -2.30
N GLU A 63 14.31 5.43 -2.53
CA GLU A 63 15.56 4.69 -2.60
C GLU A 63 15.98 4.13 -1.24
N ALA A 64 15.89 4.95 -0.17
CA ALA A 64 16.16 4.50 1.19
C ALA A 64 15.23 3.36 1.62
N ILE A 65 13.94 3.43 1.26
CA ILE A 65 12.95 2.36 1.48
C ILE A 65 13.34 1.10 0.70
N GLN A 66 13.68 1.25 -0.58
CA GLN A 66 14.04 0.11 -1.44
C GLN A 66 15.27 -0.63 -0.93
N LEU A 67 16.21 0.08 -0.31
CA LEU A 67 17.42 -0.48 0.30
C LEU A 67 17.24 -0.87 1.77
N ASP A 68 16.03 -0.76 2.33
CA ASP A 68 15.69 -1.02 3.75
C ASP A 68 16.61 -0.27 4.74
N ARG A 69 16.95 0.97 4.40
CA ARG A 69 17.88 1.85 5.14
C ARG A 69 17.15 2.70 6.19
N VAL A 70 16.82 2.07 7.32
CA VAL A 70 16.03 2.69 8.40
C VAL A 70 16.59 4.02 8.91
N GLU A 71 17.90 4.17 9.05
CA GLU A 71 18.50 5.40 9.59
C GLU A 71 18.28 6.62 8.68
N PHE A 72 18.33 6.40 7.36
CA PHE A 72 18.06 7.43 6.36
C PHE A 72 16.59 7.80 6.37
N VAL A 73 15.70 6.80 6.38
CA VAL A 73 14.25 6.98 6.51
C VAL A 73 13.91 7.76 7.79
N SER A 74 14.45 7.35 8.94
CA SER A 74 14.22 8.01 10.23
C SER A 74 14.70 9.46 10.21
N THR A 75 15.87 9.71 9.60
CA THR A 75 16.39 11.07 9.43
C THR A 75 15.43 11.90 8.59
N LEU A 76 14.95 11.39 7.45
CA LEU A 76 13.99 12.10 6.61
C LEU A 76 12.68 12.39 7.36
N LEU A 77 12.10 11.41 8.06
CA LEU A 77 10.88 11.59 8.86
C LEU A 77 11.05 12.67 9.94
N SER A 78 12.21 12.71 10.62
CA SER A 78 12.49 13.73 11.65
C SER A 78 12.56 15.17 11.12
N HIS A 79 12.77 15.35 9.81
CA HIS A 79 12.74 16.67 9.15
C HIS A 79 11.32 17.09 8.72
N GLY A 80 10.28 16.41 9.20
CA GLY A 80 8.87 16.78 8.96
C GLY A 80 8.23 16.08 7.76
N PHE A 81 8.85 15.03 7.23
CA PHE A 81 8.26 14.24 6.16
C PHE A 81 7.09 13.40 6.68
N LEU A 82 5.94 13.55 6.02
CA LEU A 82 4.77 12.70 6.28
C LEU A 82 4.93 11.35 5.59
N ILE A 83 4.45 10.30 6.25
CA ILE A 83 4.41 8.96 5.68
C ILE A 83 3.26 8.91 4.68
N LYS A 84 3.61 8.98 3.39
CA LYS A 84 2.64 8.89 2.30
C LYS A 84 2.27 7.43 2.03
N PRO A 85 1.04 7.15 1.55
CA PRO A 85 0.65 5.80 1.13
C PRO A 85 1.57 5.19 0.07
N SER A 86 2.19 6.01 -0.80
CA SER A 86 3.18 5.55 -1.79
C SER A 86 4.42 4.92 -1.16
N PHE A 87 4.89 5.46 -0.03
CA PHE A 87 6.05 4.96 0.71
C PHE A 87 5.73 3.62 1.38
N ALA A 88 4.60 3.53 2.06
CA ALA A 88 4.14 2.29 2.67
C ALA A 88 3.93 1.19 1.61
N ARG A 89 3.29 1.51 0.47
CA ARG A 89 3.16 0.59 -0.67
C ARG A 89 4.53 0.12 -1.17
N LYS A 90 5.48 1.03 -1.38
CA LYS A 90 6.83 0.66 -1.84
C LYS A 90 7.54 -0.24 -0.83
N ALA A 91 7.47 0.09 0.45
CA ALA A 91 8.08 -0.71 1.53
C ALA A 91 7.50 -2.14 1.56
N THR A 92 6.19 -2.28 1.37
CA THR A 92 5.51 -3.58 1.25
C THR A 92 6.01 -4.39 0.06
N LEU A 93 6.04 -3.78 -1.14
CA LEU A 93 6.48 -4.46 -2.37
C LEU A 93 7.97 -4.84 -2.32
N CYS A 94 8.80 -4.03 -1.65
CA CYS A 94 10.21 -4.32 -1.43
C CYS A 94 10.48 -5.22 -0.21
N LYS A 95 9.44 -5.62 0.53
CA LYS A 95 9.54 -6.41 1.77
C LYS A 95 10.46 -5.77 2.83
N ALA A 96 10.50 -4.44 2.86
CA ALA A 96 11.32 -3.62 3.74
C ALA A 96 10.70 -3.56 5.15
N LYS A 97 10.70 -4.71 5.86
CA LYS A 97 10.05 -4.84 7.17
C LYS A 97 10.63 -3.86 8.19
N ARG A 98 11.94 -3.65 8.21
CA ARG A 98 12.57 -2.74 9.18
C ARG A 98 12.12 -1.29 8.98
N VAL A 99 11.92 -0.89 7.73
CA VAL A 99 11.31 0.41 7.40
C VAL A 99 9.83 0.48 7.79
N LEU A 100 9.06 -0.59 7.59
CA LEU A 100 7.65 -0.63 8.04
C LEU A 100 7.55 -0.53 9.57
N GLU A 101 8.42 -1.20 10.33
CA GLU A 101 8.54 -1.04 11.80
C GLU A 101 8.82 0.43 12.17
N CYS A 102 9.71 1.08 11.43
CA CYS A 102 10.01 2.51 11.61
C CYS A 102 8.79 3.39 11.34
N PHE A 103 7.99 3.08 10.31
CA PHE A 103 6.75 3.79 10.03
C PHE A 103 5.73 3.64 11.15
N LEU A 104 5.53 2.41 11.66
CA LEU A 104 4.65 2.16 12.81
C LEU A 104 5.11 2.95 14.05
N GLY A 105 6.42 2.93 14.34
CA GLY A 105 7.00 3.72 15.44
C GLY A 105 6.86 5.23 15.27
N ALA A 106 6.77 5.71 14.03
CA ALA A 106 6.52 7.11 13.69
C ALA A 106 5.03 7.47 13.58
N GLY A 107 4.11 6.55 13.92
CA GLY A 107 2.66 6.80 13.98
C GLY A 107 1.92 6.57 12.67
N TRP A 108 2.48 5.83 11.71
CA TRP A 108 1.75 5.40 10.52
C TRP A 108 0.58 4.49 10.90
N ASP A 109 -0.61 4.80 10.39
CA ASP A 109 -1.79 3.95 10.53
C ASP A 109 -1.78 2.85 9.44
N ILE A 110 -1.52 1.63 9.88
CA ILE A 110 -1.51 0.42 9.02
C ILE A 110 -2.87 0.12 8.39
N ASN A 111 -3.95 0.68 8.94
CA ASN A 111 -5.34 0.47 8.54
C ASN A 111 -5.93 1.65 7.75
N GLU A 112 -5.17 2.70 7.48
CA GLU A 112 -5.64 3.79 6.63
C GLU A 112 -5.75 3.32 5.17
N PRO A 113 -6.90 3.53 4.49
CA PRO A 113 -7.01 3.27 3.06
C PRO A 113 -5.99 4.07 2.26
N VAL A 114 -5.43 3.47 1.22
CA VAL A 114 -4.43 4.14 0.37
C VAL A 114 -5.06 5.30 -0.41
N ASP A 115 -6.28 5.10 -0.91
CA ASP A 115 -7.14 6.13 -1.50
C ASP A 115 -8.61 5.67 -1.54
N VAL A 116 -9.46 6.43 -2.24
CA VAL A 116 -10.90 6.16 -2.44
C VAL A 116 -11.17 4.76 -3.00
N LEU A 117 -10.30 4.26 -3.88
CA LEU A 117 -10.46 3.00 -4.60
C LEU A 117 -9.66 1.86 -3.98
N ILE A 118 -8.61 2.18 -3.23
CA ILE A 118 -7.63 1.21 -2.75
C ILE A 118 -7.74 1.06 -1.22
N PRO A 119 -8.03 -0.16 -0.71
CA PRO A 119 -8.05 -0.43 0.73
C PRO A 119 -6.66 -0.28 1.38
N PRO A 120 -6.52 -0.52 2.69
CA PRO A 120 -5.23 -0.38 3.35
C PRO A 120 -4.13 -1.24 2.75
N VAL A 121 -2.88 -0.82 2.98
CA VAL A 121 -1.65 -1.32 2.32
C VAL A 121 -1.47 -2.84 2.37
N LEU A 122 -2.09 -3.54 3.34
CA LEU A 122 -2.20 -4.99 3.39
C LEU A 122 -2.64 -5.60 2.04
N CYS A 123 -3.48 -4.92 1.25
CA CYS A 123 -3.93 -5.41 -0.06
C CYS A 123 -2.79 -5.66 -1.06
N PHE A 124 -1.63 -5.02 -0.89
CA PHE A 124 -0.44 -5.23 -1.72
C PHE A 124 0.45 -6.38 -1.23
N ALA A 125 0.23 -6.87 -0.01
CA ALA A 125 0.99 -7.97 0.58
C ALA A 125 0.36 -9.34 0.31
N VAL A 126 -0.91 -9.40 -0.12
CA VAL A 126 -1.73 -10.63 -0.16
C VAL A 126 -1.21 -11.75 -1.06
N THR A 127 -0.30 -11.46 -1.98
CA THR A 127 0.36 -12.50 -2.82
C THR A 127 1.59 -13.11 -2.15
N ASP A 128 2.03 -12.54 -1.02
CA ASP A 128 3.15 -13.00 -0.22
C ASP A 128 2.67 -13.36 1.19
N ALA A 129 2.66 -14.66 1.51
CA ALA A 129 2.17 -15.16 2.79
C ALA A 129 2.98 -14.63 3.99
N GLU A 130 4.29 -14.43 3.84
CA GLU A 130 5.16 -13.97 4.91
C GLU A 130 4.90 -12.49 5.24
N MET A 131 4.80 -11.65 4.20
CA MET A 131 4.43 -10.24 4.36
C MET A 131 3.00 -10.10 4.88
N THR A 132 2.05 -10.87 4.35
CA THR A 132 0.67 -10.88 4.84
C THR A 132 0.62 -11.22 6.33
N SER A 133 1.34 -12.27 6.74
CA SER A 133 1.43 -12.65 8.16
C SER A 133 2.05 -11.54 9.02
N TRP A 134 3.11 -10.89 8.53
CA TRP A 134 3.73 -9.76 9.23
C TRP A 134 2.73 -8.61 9.44
N PHE A 135 1.98 -8.21 8.41
CA PHE A 135 0.96 -7.17 8.52
C PHE A 135 -0.11 -7.52 9.56
N LEU A 136 -0.63 -8.75 9.52
CA LEU A 136 -1.65 -9.22 10.46
C LEU A 136 -1.12 -9.29 11.90
N GLN A 137 0.14 -9.65 12.10
CA GLN A 137 0.81 -9.63 13.41
C GLN A 137 0.94 -8.21 13.97
N HIS A 138 1.00 -7.19 13.11
CA HIS A 138 1.10 -5.78 13.48
C HIS A 138 -0.25 -5.05 13.50
N GLY A 139 -1.36 -5.80 13.57
CA GLY A 139 -2.70 -5.23 13.76
C GLY A 139 -3.36 -4.71 12.47
N ALA A 140 -2.86 -5.11 11.30
CA ALA A 140 -3.59 -4.85 10.05
C ALA A 140 -4.93 -5.60 10.06
N ASN A 141 -5.99 -4.89 9.71
CA ASN A 141 -7.35 -5.39 9.67
C ASN A 141 -7.70 -5.83 8.23
N PRO A 142 -7.97 -7.12 7.99
CA PRO A 142 -8.32 -7.62 6.66
C PRO A 142 -9.66 -7.10 6.13
N ASN A 143 -10.45 -6.42 6.98
CA ASN A 143 -11.82 -5.99 6.69
C ASN A 143 -11.99 -4.49 6.48
N THR A 144 -10.93 -3.69 6.63
CA THR A 144 -11.05 -2.24 6.45
C THR A 144 -11.37 -1.91 5.01
N ARG A 145 -12.40 -1.08 4.80
CA ARG A 145 -12.95 -0.77 3.48
C ARG A 145 -12.41 0.56 2.95
N CYS A 146 -12.17 0.64 1.64
CA CYS A 146 -12.15 1.92 0.93
C CYS A 146 -13.58 2.37 0.57
N GLU A 147 -13.73 3.54 -0.06
CA GLU A 147 -15.06 4.13 -0.34
C GLU A 147 -15.89 3.32 -1.35
N VAL A 148 -15.22 2.53 -2.20
CA VAL A 148 -15.88 1.61 -3.14
C VAL A 148 -16.07 0.21 -2.56
N ASP A 149 -16.04 0.10 -1.24
CA ASP A 149 -16.43 -1.11 -0.53
C ASP A 149 -15.42 -2.28 -0.65
N CYS A 150 -14.23 -2.04 -1.20
CA CYS A 150 -13.19 -3.07 -1.29
C CYS A 150 -12.40 -3.16 0.01
N THR A 151 -12.00 -4.39 0.38
CA THR A 151 -11.18 -4.71 1.55
C THR A 151 -9.86 -5.37 1.13
N PRO A 152 -8.84 -5.45 2.00
CA PRO A 152 -7.67 -6.29 1.74
C PRO A 152 -8.04 -7.75 1.45
N LEU A 153 -9.04 -8.29 2.14
CA LEU A 153 -9.60 -9.62 1.85
C LEU A 153 -10.21 -9.70 0.44
N SER A 154 -10.89 -8.64 -0.05
CA SER A 154 -11.41 -8.59 -1.44
C SER A 154 -10.29 -8.74 -2.47
N TYR A 155 -9.16 -8.07 -2.23
CA TYR A 155 -7.98 -8.19 -3.10
C TYR A 155 -7.34 -9.58 -3.02
N ALA A 156 -7.27 -10.18 -1.83
CA ALA A 156 -6.77 -11.54 -1.66
C ALA A 156 -7.66 -12.55 -2.40
N VAL A 157 -8.97 -12.44 -2.26
CA VAL A 157 -9.94 -13.31 -2.94
C VAL A 157 -9.79 -13.27 -4.46
N ARG A 158 -9.33 -12.17 -5.06
CA ARG A 158 -9.08 -12.14 -6.52
C ARG A 158 -7.69 -12.60 -6.93
N ASN A 159 -6.65 -12.32 -6.14
CA ASN A 159 -5.27 -12.38 -6.62
C ASN A 159 -4.36 -13.32 -5.81
N ALA A 160 -4.76 -13.72 -4.61
CA ALA A 160 -3.91 -14.49 -3.70
C ALA A 160 -4.15 -16.00 -3.83
N PRO A 161 -3.15 -16.83 -3.47
CA PRO A 161 -3.34 -18.26 -3.27
C PRO A 161 -4.37 -18.55 -2.18
N LEU A 162 -5.05 -19.70 -2.26
CA LEU A 162 -6.06 -20.11 -1.29
C LEU A 162 -5.55 -20.06 0.16
N SER A 163 -4.30 -20.47 0.40
CA SER A 163 -3.68 -20.45 1.73
C SER A 163 -3.58 -19.06 2.35
N VAL A 164 -3.43 -18.00 1.55
CA VAL A 164 -3.40 -16.62 2.07
C VAL A 164 -4.82 -16.12 2.34
N ILE A 165 -5.80 -16.55 1.54
CA ILE A 165 -7.22 -16.26 1.80
C ILE A 165 -7.62 -16.90 3.14
N GLU A 166 -7.30 -18.17 3.34
CA GLU A 166 -7.51 -18.88 4.61
C GLU A 166 -6.82 -18.17 5.77
N LEU A 167 -5.55 -17.77 5.62
CA LEU A 167 -4.82 -17.01 6.63
C LEU A 167 -5.55 -15.72 7.03
N LEU A 168 -6.06 -14.94 6.07
CA LEU A 168 -6.78 -13.70 6.35
C LEU A 168 -8.09 -13.97 7.08
N LEU A 169 -8.84 -15.00 6.68
CA LEU A 169 -10.08 -15.41 7.33
C LEU A 169 -9.84 -15.89 8.76
N ASP A 170 -8.82 -16.72 8.96
CA ASP A 170 -8.45 -17.25 10.28
C ASP A 170 -7.94 -16.15 11.23
N ARG A 171 -7.47 -15.03 10.68
CA ARG A 171 -7.05 -13.83 11.41
C ARG A 171 -8.16 -12.76 11.50
N GLY A 172 -9.41 -13.19 11.44
CA GLY A 172 -10.58 -12.33 11.67
C GLY A 172 -11.15 -11.69 10.40
N GLY A 173 -10.78 -12.19 9.22
CA GLY A 173 -11.43 -11.83 7.96
C GLY A 173 -12.91 -12.21 7.99
N ASP A 174 -13.76 -11.25 7.61
CA ASP A 174 -15.20 -11.35 7.62
C ASP A 174 -15.72 -11.48 6.18
N VAL A 175 -16.32 -12.63 5.87
CA VAL A 175 -16.83 -12.91 4.52
C VAL A 175 -18.03 -12.06 4.13
N GLY A 176 -18.68 -11.40 5.09
CA GLY A 176 -19.73 -10.41 4.86
C GLY A 176 -19.19 -9.01 4.54
N LYS A 177 -17.87 -8.80 4.59
CA LYS A 177 -17.26 -7.48 4.36
C LYS A 177 -16.53 -7.38 3.01
N GLY A 178 -16.99 -6.40 2.25
CA GLY A 178 -16.52 -6.08 0.92
C GLY A 178 -17.12 -6.98 -0.14
N GLN A 179 -16.64 -6.78 -1.37
CA GLN A 179 -17.20 -7.40 -2.57
C GLN A 179 -16.56 -8.76 -2.87
N LEU A 180 -16.49 -9.67 -1.89
CA LEU A 180 -15.69 -10.91 -2.00
C LEU A 180 -16.17 -11.83 -3.12
N LEU A 181 -17.46 -12.16 -3.18
CA LEU A 181 -17.97 -13.08 -4.21
C LEU A 181 -17.82 -12.51 -5.62
N GLN A 182 -17.99 -11.19 -5.78
CA GLN A 182 -17.76 -10.52 -7.07
C GLN A 182 -16.30 -10.61 -7.50
N TYR A 183 -15.36 -10.53 -6.55
CA TYR A 183 -13.94 -10.70 -6.83
C TYR A 183 -13.56 -12.16 -7.08
N ALA A 184 -14.21 -13.12 -6.42
CA ALA A 184 -13.97 -14.55 -6.57
C ALA A 184 -14.32 -15.04 -7.99
N VAL A 185 -15.44 -14.57 -8.56
CA VAL A 185 -15.85 -14.93 -9.93
C VAL A 185 -14.97 -14.29 -11.02
N CYS A 186 -14.16 -13.28 -10.66
CA CYS A 186 -13.21 -12.64 -11.56
C CYS A 186 -11.80 -13.24 -11.50
N ARG A 187 -11.60 -14.36 -10.78
CA ARG A 187 -10.33 -15.10 -10.80
C ARG A 187 -10.20 -15.91 -12.08
N ASP A 188 -8.95 -16.13 -12.50
CA ASP A 188 -8.64 -17.03 -13.61
C ASP A 188 -8.53 -18.50 -13.15
N GLU A 189 -8.07 -18.72 -11.91
CA GLU A 189 -7.78 -20.04 -11.34
C GLU A 189 -8.37 -20.19 -9.93
N GLU A 190 -8.60 -21.44 -9.49
CA GLU A 190 -9.13 -21.80 -8.16
C GLU A 190 -10.49 -21.13 -7.84
N VAL A 191 -11.28 -20.79 -8.88
CA VAL A 191 -12.58 -20.10 -8.71
C VAL A 191 -13.52 -20.93 -7.83
N GLU A 192 -13.68 -22.22 -8.16
CA GLU A 192 -14.59 -23.11 -7.43
C GLU A 192 -14.16 -23.32 -5.98
N ASP A 193 -12.85 -23.50 -5.73
CA ASP A 193 -12.30 -23.69 -4.38
C ASP A 193 -12.47 -22.43 -3.53
N VAL A 194 -12.18 -21.25 -4.09
CA VAL A 194 -12.34 -19.98 -3.38
C VAL A 194 -13.81 -19.68 -3.11
N ILE A 195 -14.71 -19.91 -4.08
CA ILE A 195 -16.15 -19.73 -3.86
C ILE A 195 -16.65 -20.71 -2.79
N SER A 196 -16.24 -21.98 -2.86
CA SER A 196 -16.63 -23.00 -1.88
C SER A 196 -16.17 -22.61 -0.48
N LEU A 197 -14.91 -22.19 -0.32
CA LEU A 197 -14.37 -21.68 0.94
C LEU A 197 -15.20 -20.50 1.47
N LEU A 198 -15.51 -19.51 0.61
CA LEU A 198 -16.30 -18.35 1.03
C LEU A 198 -17.71 -18.75 1.48
N VAL A 199 -18.38 -19.65 0.75
CA VAL A 199 -19.72 -20.14 1.07
C VAL A 199 -19.72 -20.94 2.38
N GLU A 200 -18.74 -21.82 2.58
CA GLU A 200 -18.56 -22.58 3.82
C GLU A 200 -18.35 -21.66 5.02
N ARG A 201 -17.67 -20.54 4.82
CA ARG A 201 -17.44 -19.50 5.83
C ARG A 201 -18.63 -18.55 6.01
N GLY A 202 -19.72 -18.75 5.27
CA GLY A 202 -20.99 -18.02 5.42
C GLY A 202 -21.12 -16.76 4.55
N ALA A 203 -20.41 -16.67 3.42
CA ALA A 203 -20.47 -15.51 2.54
C ALA A 203 -21.91 -15.27 2.01
N PRO A 204 -22.41 -14.02 2.04
CA PRO A 204 -23.75 -13.70 1.57
C PRO A 204 -23.84 -13.84 0.04
N LEU A 205 -24.43 -14.94 -0.44
CA LEU A 205 -24.63 -15.23 -1.87
C LEU A 205 -25.41 -14.16 -2.65
N ASN A 206 -26.25 -13.39 -1.95
CA ASN A 206 -27.10 -12.34 -2.53
C ASN A 206 -26.56 -10.93 -2.31
N ALA A 207 -25.29 -10.76 -1.95
CA ALA A 207 -24.71 -9.42 -1.79
C ALA A 207 -24.78 -8.66 -3.12
N THR A 208 -25.64 -7.64 -3.18
CA THR A 208 -25.75 -6.74 -4.34
C THR A 208 -24.65 -5.68 -4.26
N MET A 209 -24.11 -5.29 -5.43
CA MET A 209 -23.10 -4.23 -5.50
C MET A 209 -23.70 -2.91 -4.98
N CYS A 210 -22.97 -2.23 -4.09
CA CYS A 210 -23.32 -0.92 -3.53
C CYS A 210 -24.71 -0.83 -2.87
N GLN A 211 -24.91 -1.43 -1.69
CA GLN A 211 -25.93 -0.93 -0.75
C GLN A 211 -25.38 0.12 0.24
N ASP A 212 -24.06 0.13 0.46
CA ASP A 212 -23.39 0.98 1.47
C ASP A 212 -22.52 2.10 0.87
N GLY A 213 -22.72 2.46 -0.41
CA GLY A 213 -22.19 3.73 -0.90
C GLY A 213 -22.71 4.84 0.03
N PRO A 214 -21.88 5.82 0.44
CA PRO A 214 -22.32 6.85 1.36
C PRO A 214 -23.60 7.41 0.81
N THR A 215 -24.69 7.26 1.56
CA THR A 215 -25.92 7.98 1.27
C THR A 215 -25.48 9.42 1.18
N LEU A 216 -25.37 9.95 -0.04
CA LEU A 216 -25.24 11.36 -0.26
C LEU A 216 -26.46 11.93 0.44
N LYS A 217 -26.27 12.43 1.66
CA LYS A 217 -27.16 13.42 2.25
C LYS A 217 -27.02 14.62 1.34
N ILE A 218 -27.68 14.57 0.19
CA ILE A 218 -28.05 15.73 -0.58
C ILE A 218 -28.99 16.48 0.39
N GLY A 219 -28.41 17.34 1.21
CA GLY A 219 -29.17 18.33 1.97
C GLY A 219 -29.81 19.24 0.95
N MET A 220 -31.02 18.92 0.52
CA MET A 220 -31.92 19.92 -0.03
C MET A 220 -32.39 20.76 1.14
N ASN A 221 -31.80 21.95 1.29
CA ASN A 221 -32.36 23.07 2.01
C ASN A 221 -32.29 24.30 1.11
#